data_AF-A0A7C3X717-F1
#
_entry.id   AF-A0A7C3X717-F1
#
_cell.length_a   1.000
_cell.length_b   1.000
_cell.length_c   1.000
_cell.angle_alpha   90.00
_cell.angle_beta   90.00
_cell.angle_gamma   90.00
#
_symmetry.space_group_name_H-M   'P 1'
#
loop_
_entity.id
_entity.type
_entity.pdbx_description
1 polymer ?
#
loop_
_entity_poly.entity_id
_entity_poly.type
_entity_poly.pdbx_seq_one_letter_code
_entity_poly.pdbx_strand_id
1 'polypeptide(L)'
;MEEMTRGTWREALGLVLSHRRLWPAALLVAVGLSESWRILFGWGPQWMGERVAGWLRGGGGFPYTAVLLLAALVSFLLLRAVGYAGEMVLVAQVGGGPPVPAFRDACRESRGSYLSLTVTLLPWDAARVVAASLPSLVVILWGKWDPHLRLLFLYLLVLLAGFLLFLAVYALLGITAILAARQVVINGKTPPEAWREGRSLFLREAVNCLLVWLQALAADVAFLALAWPLSLLLAWAGEKAAVAVSPAALSWLMRLLAYAFLAAALLTGQALVQCYKSSLWTLAFLRLGGARGRFPVPRVSPGEGGEELVHPPPAGSPPSPPGDLA
;
A
#
# COMPACT_ATOMS: atom_id res chain seq x y z
N MET A 1 18.64 19.31 -10.51
CA MET A 1 17.72 18.18 -10.77
C MET A 1 18.19 16.90 -10.09
N GLU A 2 19.45 16.49 -10.24
CA GLU A 2 20.03 15.31 -9.54
C GLU A 2 20.10 15.41 -8.00
N GLU A 3 20.32 16.60 -7.43
CA GLU A 3 20.41 16.75 -5.97
C GLU A 3 19.09 16.48 -5.26
N MET A 4 17.97 16.84 -5.88
CA MET A 4 16.64 16.64 -5.28
C MET A 4 16.32 15.16 -5.18
N THR A 5 16.54 14.38 -6.24
CA THR A 5 16.29 12.94 -6.23
C THR A 5 17.30 12.20 -5.36
N ARG A 6 18.60 12.55 -5.42
CA ARG A 6 19.64 11.89 -4.60
C ARG A 6 19.46 12.08 -3.09
N GLY A 7 19.01 13.26 -2.65
CA GLY A 7 18.74 13.50 -1.23
C GLY A 7 17.46 12.79 -0.74
N THR A 8 16.40 12.79 -1.54
CA THR A 8 15.08 12.28 -1.10
C THR A 8 15.07 10.78 -0.81
N TRP A 9 15.73 9.96 -1.64
CA TRP A 9 15.73 8.51 -1.42
C TRP A 9 16.57 8.12 -0.19
N ARG A 10 17.70 8.80 0.06
CA ARG A 10 18.56 8.56 1.23
C ARG A 10 17.84 8.93 2.51
N GLU A 11 17.15 10.06 2.51
CA GLU A 11 16.34 10.49 3.65
C GLU A 11 15.17 9.54 3.91
N ALA A 12 14.45 9.11 2.87
CA ALA A 12 13.38 8.14 3.01
C ALA A 12 13.89 6.81 3.58
N LEU A 13 15.03 6.31 3.10
CA LEU A 13 15.66 5.10 3.63
C LEU A 13 16.13 5.30 5.08
N GLY A 14 16.72 6.45 5.40
CA GLY A 14 17.12 6.81 6.75
C GLY A 14 15.93 6.82 7.72
N LEU A 15 14.79 7.39 7.33
CA LEU A 15 13.56 7.39 8.13
C LEU A 15 13.07 5.97 8.41
N VAL A 16 13.00 5.11 7.39
CA VAL A 16 12.55 3.72 7.52
C VAL A 16 13.42 2.93 8.50
N LEU A 17 14.75 3.11 8.43
CA LEU A 17 15.71 2.37 9.24
C LEU A 17 15.81 2.91 10.68
N SER A 18 15.59 4.21 10.90
CA SER A 18 15.78 4.85 12.21
C SER A 18 14.49 5.01 13.03
N HIS A 19 13.33 5.15 12.39
CA HIS A 19 12.09 5.52 13.09
C HIS A 19 11.17 4.31 13.29
N ARG A 20 11.35 3.60 14.42
CA ARG A 20 10.50 2.46 14.83
C ARG A 20 9.00 2.79 14.86
N ARG A 21 8.63 4.06 15.09
CA ARG A 21 7.24 4.53 15.13
C ARG A 21 6.47 4.38 13.81
N LEU A 22 7.16 4.27 12.67
CA LEU A 22 6.54 4.12 11.35
C LEU A 22 6.08 2.67 11.08
N TRP A 23 6.66 1.70 11.78
CA TRP A 23 6.49 0.28 11.51
C TRP A 23 5.06 -0.25 11.70
N PRO A 24 4.32 0.10 12.76
CA PRO A 24 2.95 -0.36 12.93
C PRO A 24 2.05 0.10 11.78
N ALA A 25 2.17 1.35 11.35
CA ALA A 25 1.40 1.89 10.23
C ALA A 25 1.82 1.24 8.91
N ALA A 26 3.12 1.05 8.68
CA ALA A 26 3.64 0.34 7.52
C ALA A 26 3.17 -1.12 7.44
N LEU A 27 3.04 -1.82 8.57
CA LEU A 27 2.49 -3.17 8.62
C LEU A 27 1.01 -3.18 8.24
N LEU A 28 0.23 -2.19 8.68
CA LEU A 28 -1.18 -2.05 8.27
C LEU A 28 -1.30 -1.76 6.77
N VAL A 29 -0.42 -0.92 6.21
CA VAL A 29 -0.36 -0.70 4.75
C VAL A 29 0.04 -1.98 4.02
N ALA A 30 1.03 -2.71 4.52
CA ALA A 30 1.46 -3.97 3.93
C ALA A 30 0.36 -5.03 3.96
N VAL A 31 -0.37 -5.16 5.07
CA VAL A 31 -1.50 -6.08 5.18
C VAL A 31 -2.67 -5.62 4.32
N GLY A 32 -3.04 -4.34 4.40
CA GLY A 32 -4.25 -3.80 3.80
C GLY A 32 -4.18 -3.45 2.31
N LEU A 33 -2.99 -3.10 1.81
CA LEU A 33 -2.74 -2.75 0.39
C LEU A 33 -1.86 -3.75 -0.35
N SER A 34 -1.50 -4.87 0.29
CA SER A 34 -0.84 -5.98 -0.42
C SER A 34 -1.75 -6.45 -1.56
N GLU A 35 -1.24 -6.41 -2.79
CA GLU A 35 -1.85 -7.15 -3.91
C GLU A 35 -1.48 -8.65 -3.82
N SER A 36 -0.54 -9.01 -2.93
CA SER A 36 0.00 -10.35 -2.73
C SER A 36 -1.04 -11.34 -2.21
N TRP A 37 -2.18 -10.89 -1.67
CA TRP A 37 -3.30 -11.78 -1.31
C TRP A 37 -3.85 -12.51 -2.55
N ARG A 38 -3.85 -11.89 -3.73
CA ARG A 38 -4.27 -12.56 -4.97
C ARG A 38 -3.34 -13.71 -5.35
N ILE A 39 -2.05 -13.58 -5.02
CA ILE A 39 -1.01 -14.58 -5.27
C ILE A 39 -1.07 -15.68 -4.18
N LEU A 40 -1.24 -15.30 -2.91
CA LEU A 40 -1.28 -16.22 -1.77
C LEU A 40 -2.54 -17.11 -1.74
N PHE A 41 -3.69 -16.58 -2.15
CA PHE A 41 -4.95 -17.35 -2.14
C PHE A 41 -5.26 -18.03 -3.48
N GLY A 42 -4.39 -17.89 -4.49
CA GLY A 42 -4.66 -18.43 -5.83
C GLY A 42 -5.91 -17.84 -6.48
N TRP A 43 -6.47 -16.75 -5.93
CA TRP A 43 -7.61 -16.00 -6.47
C TRP A 43 -7.18 -15.08 -7.60
N GLY A 44 -6.34 -15.62 -8.48
CA GLY A 44 -5.97 -14.97 -9.72
C GLY A 44 -7.19 -14.84 -10.63
N PRO A 45 -7.10 -13.98 -11.66
CA PRO A 45 -8.14 -13.86 -12.67
C PRO A 45 -8.53 -15.19 -13.33
N GLN A 46 -7.60 -16.15 -13.38
CA GLN A 46 -7.81 -17.51 -13.88
C GLN A 46 -8.81 -18.32 -13.03
N TRP A 47 -8.64 -18.37 -11.70
CA TRP A 47 -9.56 -19.08 -10.80
C TRP A 47 -10.98 -18.50 -10.85
N MET A 48 -11.08 -17.16 -10.88
CA MET A 48 -12.36 -16.46 -11.03
C MET A 48 -12.99 -16.73 -12.40
N GLY A 49 -12.18 -16.74 -13.47
CA GLY A 49 -12.60 -17.06 -14.83
C GLY A 49 -13.12 -18.48 -14.98
N GLU A 50 -12.48 -19.47 -14.34
CA GLU A 50 -12.92 -20.87 -14.32
C GLU A 50 -14.25 -21.06 -13.58
N ARG A 51 -14.43 -20.37 -12.45
CA ARG A 51 -15.69 -20.37 -11.69
C ARG A 51 -16.84 -19.73 -12.47
N VAL A 52 -16.60 -18.59 -13.11
CA VAL A 52 -17.60 -17.90 -13.95
C VAL A 52 -17.93 -18.73 -15.19
N ALA A 53 -16.93 -19.35 -15.83
CA ALA A 53 -17.15 -20.24 -16.96
C ALA A 53 -17.92 -21.51 -16.56
N GLY A 54 -17.64 -22.09 -15.39
CA GLY A 54 -18.39 -23.21 -14.82
C GLY A 54 -19.84 -22.86 -14.51
N TRP A 55 -20.10 -21.65 -14.03
CA TRP A 55 -21.45 -21.13 -13.79
C TRP A 55 -22.23 -20.93 -15.10
N LEU A 56 -21.62 -20.32 -16.12
CA LEU A 56 -22.22 -20.17 -17.45
C LEU A 56 -22.52 -21.51 -18.14
N ARG A 57 -21.89 -22.60 -17.71
CA ARG A 57 -22.13 -23.97 -18.17
C ARG A 57 -23.19 -24.73 -17.37
N GLY A 58 -23.91 -24.06 -16.46
CA GLY A 58 -25.06 -24.65 -15.74
C GLY A 58 -24.70 -25.46 -14.49
N GLY A 59 -23.46 -25.38 -14.00
CA GLY A 59 -23.06 -26.02 -12.74
C GLY A 59 -23.70 -25.32 -11.54
N GLY A 60 -24.73 -25.92 -10.95
CA GLY A 60 -25.44 -25.40 -9.77
C GLY A 60 -24.48 -25.10 -8.59
N GLY A 61 -24.31 -23.82 -8.28
CA GLY A 61 -23.45 -23.35 -7.18
C GLY A 61 -23.59 -21.85 -6.89
N PHE A 62 -24.71 -21.24 -7.29
CA PHE A 62 -24.95 -19.80 -7.17
C PHE A 62 -24.89 -19.26 -5.73
N PRO A 63 -25.53 -19.87 -4.71
CA PRO A 63 -25.50 -19.31 -3.35
C PRO A 63 -24.11 -19.40 -2.71
N TYR A 64 -23.39 -20.52 -2.90
CA TYR A 64 -22.03 -20.68 -2.38
C TYR A 64 -21.04 -19.72 -3.03
N THR A 65 -21.15 -19.52 -4.35
CA THR A 65 -20.30 -18.58 -5.08
C THR A 65 -20.62 -17.13 -4.71
N ALA A 66 -21.91 -16.78 -4.54
CA ALA A 66 -22.32 -15.46 -4.09
C ALA A 66 -21.82 -15.15 -2.67
N VAL A 67 -21.89 -16.12 -1.74
CA VAL A 67 -21.34 -15.97 -0.38
C VAL A 67 -19.82 -15.80 -0.40
N LEU A 68 -19.09 -16.57 -1.22
CA LEU A 68 -17.64 -16.41 -1.38
C LEU A 68 -17.27 -15.07 -2.00
N LEU A 69 -18.00 -14.61 -3.01
CA LEU A 69 -17.80 -13.29 -3.63
C LEU A 69 -18.08 -12.17 -2.62
N LEU A 70 -19.14 -12.29 -1.83
CA LEU A 70 -19.46 -11.33 -0.79
C LEU A 70 -18.36 -11.33 0.30
N ALA A 71 -17.93 -12.50 0.76
CA ALA A 71 -16.85 -12.61 1.73
C ALA A 71 -15.55 -12.01 1.19
N ALA A 72 -15.18 -12.29 -0.05
CA ALA A 72 -14.01 -11.71 -0.71
C ALA A 72 -14.14 -10.18 -0.85
N LEU A 73 -15.31 -9.67 -1.19
CA LEU A 73 -15.59 -8.23 -1.27
C LEU A 73 -15.47 -7.58 0.11
N VAL A 74 -16.06 -8.17 1.15
CA VAL A 74 -15.97 -7.66 2.53
C VAL A 74 -14.51 -7.69 3.01
N SER A 75 -13.79 -8.78 2.79
CA SER A 75 -12.36 -8.86 3.12
C SER A 75 -11.55 -7.82 2.35
N PHE A 76 -11.82 -7.61 1.07
CA PHE A 76 -11.18 -6.56 0.27
C PHE A 76 -11.46 -5.17 0.85
N LEU A 77 -12.71 -4.85 1.16
CA LEU A 77 -13.09 -3.55 1.75
C LEU A 77 -12.43 -3.32 3.11
N LEU A 78 -12.41 -4.34 3.97
CA LEU A 78 -11.76 -4.27 5.29
C LEU A 78 -10.24 -4.09 5.16
N LEU A 79 -9.60 -4.84 4.27
CA LEU A 79 -8.16 -4.71 4.02
C LEU A 79 -7.83 -3.32 3.47
N ARG A 80 -8.60 -2.82 2.49
CA ARG A 80 -8.40 -1.46 1.96
C ARG A 80 -8.60 -0.40 3.02
N ALA A 81 -9.61 -0.56 3.87
CA ALA A 81 -9.85 0.36 4.97
C ALA A 81 -8.66 0.43 5.94
N VAL A 82 -8.14 -0.74 6.34
CA VAL A 82 -6.94 -0.83 7.18
C VAL A 82 -5.71 -0.23 6.49
N GLY A 83 -5.56 -0.49 5.19
CA GLY A 83 -4.47 0.05 4.38
C GLY A 83 -4.50 1.58 4.29
N TYR A 84 -5.67 2.17 4.07
CA TYR A 84 -5.83 3.63 4.03
C TYR A 84 -5.57 4.28 5.40
N ALA A 85 -5.99 3.63 6.49
CA ALA A 85 -5.70 4.13 7.83
C ALA A 85 -4.20 4.12 8.12
N GLY A 86 -3.49 3.05 7.74
CA GLY A 86 -2.04 2.97 7.83
C GLY A 86 -1.34 4.05 7.00
N GLU A 87 -1.80 4.27 5.76
CA GLU A 87 -1.21 5.27 4.87
C GLU A 87 -1.42 6.69 5.39
N MET A 88 -2.60 7.00 5.93
CA MET A 88 -2.88 8.27 6.58
C MET A 88 -1.89 8.55 7.73
N VAL A 89 -1.67 7.55 8.59
CA VAL A 89 -0.75 7.66 9.73
C VAL A 89 0.69 7.85 9.26
N LEU A 90 1.14 7.10 8.25
CA LEU A 90 2.48 7.26 7.68
C LEU A 90 2.70 8.65 7.09
N VAL A 91 1.75 9.14 6.30
CA VAL A 91 1.83 10.47 5.69
C VAL A 91 1.84 11.56 6.76
N ALA A 92 1.02 11.45 7.81
CA ALA A 92 1.02 12.41 8.92
C ALA A 92 2.35 12.39 9.71
N GLN A 93 2.88 11.20 10.02
CA GLN A 93 4.13 11.03 10.78
C GLN A 93 5.36 11.53 10.01
N VAL A 94 5.40 11.35 8.69
CA VAL A 94 6.50 11.85 7.84
C VAL A 94 6.31 13.32 7.49
N GLY A 95 5.07 13.77 7.33
CA GLY A 95 4.70 15.14 6.97
C GLY A 95 4.91 16.19 8.05
N GLY A 96 5.29 15.78 9.27
CA GLY A 96 5.44 16.70 10.40
C GLY A 96 4.10 17.21 10.95
N GLY A 97 3.00 16.47 10.73
CA GLY A 97 1.70 16.80 11.31
C GLY A 97 1.73 16.81 12.85
N PRO A 98 0.66 17.31 13.51
CA PRO A 98 0.54 17.24 14.96
C PRO A 98 0.81 15.83 15.48
N PRO A 99 1.34 15.67 16.72
CA PRO A 99 1.70 14.36 17.26
C PRO A 99 0.51 13.42 17.15
N VAL A 100 0.67 12.37 16.35
CA VAL A 100 -0.39 11.40 16.08
C VAL A 100 -0.75 10.75 17.42
N PRO A 101 -2.01 10.86 17.88
CA PRO A 101 -2.45 10.21 19.12
C PRO A 101 -2.21 8.70 19.04
N ALA A 102 -2.28 8.01 20.18
CA ALA A 102 -2.30 6.55 20.18
C ALA A 102 -3.32 6.02 19.14
N PHE A 103 -3.00 4.92 18.44
CA PHE A 103 -3.72 4.42 17.27
C PHE A 103 -5.26 4.44 17.38
N ARG A 104 -5.78 4.19 18.59
CA ARG A 104 -7.21 4.21 18.91
C ARG A 104 -7.83 5.62 18.85
N ASP A 105 -7.11 6.62 19.35
CA ASP A 105 -7.55 8.02 19.41
C ASP A 105 -7.36 8.69 18.04
N ALA A 106 -6.27 8.36 17.34
CA ALA A 106 -6.06 8.75 15.95
C ALA A 106 -7.23 8.29 15.05
N CYS A 107 -7.67 7.04 15.16
CA CYS A 107 -8.82 6.52 14.40
C CYS A 107 -10.17 7.17 14.74
N ARG A 108 -10.35 7.66 15.99
CA ARG A 108 -11.59 8.33 16.42
C ARG A 108 -11.64 9.78 15.93
N GLU A 109 -10.54 10.50 16.10
CA GLU A 109 -10.41 11.92 15.76
C GLU A 109 -10.26 12.14 14.25
N SER A 110 -9.69 11.17 13.53
CA SER A 110 -9.47 11.24 12.08
C SER A 110 -10.64 10.79 11.21
N ARG A 111 -11.84 10.54 11.76
CA ARG A 111 -12.97 9.98 10.97
C ARG A 111 -13.27 10.80 9.70
N GLY A 112 -13.22 12.14 9.78
CA GLY A 112 -13.43 13.03 8.64
C GLY A 112 -12.28 13.00 7.61
N SER A 113 -11.04 13.00 8.09
CA SER A 113 -9.83 12.94 7.25
C SER A 113 -9.65 11.57 6.58
N TYR A 114 -10.02 10.49 7.27
CA TYR A 114 -10.01 9.13 6.77
C TYR A 114 -11.04 8.92 5.65
N LEU A 115 -12.26 9.43 5.83
CA LEU A 115 -13.29 9.35 4.79
C LEU A 115 -12.87 10.16 3.55
N SER A 116 -12.29 11.34 3.76
CA SER A 116 -11.76 12.17 2.67
C SER A 116 -10.62 11.47 1.92
N LEU A 117 -9.69 10.82 2.62
CA LEU A 117 -8.62 10.03 2.02
C LEU A 117 -9.17 8.83 1.24
N THR A 118 -10.13 8.10 1.83
CA THR A 118 -10.78 6.93 1.21
C THR A 118 -11.47 7.33 -0.10
N VAL A 119 -12.28 8.39 -0.08
CA VAL A 119 -12.95 8.93 -1.28
C VAL A 119 -11.94 9.40 -2.32
N THR A 120 -10.77 9.86 -1.90
CA THR A 120 -9.70 10.31 -2.79
C THR A 120 -8.99 9.14 -3.47
N LEU A 121 -8.73 8.04 -2.78
CA LEU A 121 -8.00 6.88 -3.32
C LEU A 121 -8.90 5.85 -4.03
N LEU A 122 -10.16 5.74 -3.64
CA LEU A 122 -11.11 4.74 -4.17
C LEU A 122 -11.24 4.76 -5.72
N PRO A 123 -11.30 5.92 -6.41
CA PRO A 123 -11.38 5.94 -7.87
C PRO A 123 -10.16 5.31 -8.55
N TRP A 124 -8.97 5.53 -7.99
CA TRP A 124 -7.75 4.90 -8.50
C TRP A 124 -7.75 3.40 -8.25
N ASP A 125 -8.18 2.94 -7.07
CA ASP A 125 -8.32 1.52 -6.77
C ASP A 125 -9.29 0.81 -7.71
N ALA A 126 -10.45 1.43 -7.97
CA ALA A 126 -11.41 0.92 -8.92
C ALA A 126 -10.81 0.83 -10.34
N ALA A 127 -10.14 1.88 -10.81
CA ALA A 127 -9.48 1.89 -12.10
C ALA A 127 -8.40 0.80 -12.22
N ARG A 128 -7.60 0.58 -11.16
CA ARG A 128 -6.59 -0.50 -11.12
C ARG A 128 -7.21 -1.88 -11.24
N VAL A 129 -8.30 -2.14 -10.50
CA VAL A 129 -9.01 -3.43 -10.56
C VAL A 129 -9.56 -3.67 -11.97
N VAL A 130 -10.18 -2.67 -12.59
CA VAL A 130 -10.68 -2.77 -13.97
C VAL A 130 -9.54 -3.02 -14.96
N ALA A 131 -8.47 -2.23 -14.90
CA ALA A 131 -7.32 -2.36 -15.80
C ALA A 131 -6.62 -3.72 -15.65
N ALA A 132 -6.51 -4.25 -14.43
CA ALA A 132 -5.93 -5.57 -14.17
C ALA A 132 -6.82 -6.72 -14.67
N SER A 133 -8.14 -6.53 -14.67
CA SER A 133 -9.11 -7.56 -15.07
C SER A 133 -9.36 -7.60 -16.57
N LEU A 134 -9.16 -6.47 -17.26
CA LEU A 134 -9.42 -6.32 -18.70
C LEU A 134 -8.68 -7.37 -19.56
N PRO A 135 -7.37 -7.66 -19.38
CA PRO A 135 -6.68 -8.67 -20.18
C PRO A 135 -7.31 -10.05 -20.05
N SER A 136 -7.80 -10.41 -18.87
CA SER A 136 -8.41 -11.73 -18.64
C SER A 136 -9.75 -11.87 -19.38
N LEU A 137 -10.56 -10.80 -19.38
CA LEU A 137 -11.80 -10.76 -20.17
C LEU A 137 -11.50 -10.84 -21.67
N VAL A 138 -10.48 -10.10 -22.13
CA VAL A 138 -10.02 -10.17 -23.53
C VAL A 138 -9.62 -11.59 -23.90
N VAL A 139 -8.79 -12.26 -23.10
CA VAL A 139 -8.35 -13.64 -23.36
C VAL A 139 -9.53 -14.60 -23.46
N ILE A 140 -10.50 -14.51 -22.53
CA ILE A 140 -11.69 -15.37 -22.53
C ILE A 140 -12.56 -15.13 -23.76
N LEU A 141 -12.80 -13.86 -24.12
CA LEU A 141 -13.59 -13.50 -25.30
C LEU A 141 -12.87 -13.90 -26.60
N TRP A 142 -11.55 -13.73 -26.65
CA TRP A 142 -10.72 -14.09 -27.80
C TRP A 142 -10.73 -15.59 -28.06
N GLY A 143 -10.58 -16.40 -27.00
CA GLY A 143 -10.63 -17.87 -27.12
C GLY A 143 -11.95 -18.40 -27.65
N LYS A 144 -13.05 -17.64 -27.52
CA LYS A 144 -14.35 -17.98 -28.14
C LYS A 144 -14.44 -17.53 -29.58
N TRP A 145 -13.82 -16.41 -29.94
CA TRP A 145 -13.92 -15.79 -31.26
C TRP A 145 -12.94 -16.39 -32.27
N ASP A 146 -11.70 -16.64 -31.85
CA ASP A 146 -10.64 -17.22 -32.67
C ASP A 146 -9.84 -18.28 -31.89
N PRO A 147 -10.41 -19.49 -31.70
CA PRO A 147 -9.80 -20.56 -30.91
C PRO A 147 -8.51 -21.11 -31.54
N HIS A 148 -8.30 -20.89 -32.84
CA HIS A 148 -7.14 -21.34 -33.58
C HIS A 148 -6.04 -20.26 -33.69
N LEU A 149 -6.22 -19.11 -33.03
CA LEU A 149 -5.26 -17.99 -33.03
C LEU A 149 -4.83 -17.55 -34.43
N ARG A 150 -5.74 -17.62 -35.41
CA ARG A 150 -5.48 -17.18 -36.79
C ARG A 150 -5.17 -15.68 -36.87
N LEU A 151 -5.63 -14.91 -35.89
CA LEU A 151 -5.43 -13.48 -35.73
C LEU A 151 -4.42 -13.14 -34.63
N LEU A 152 -3.35 -13.93 -34.49
CA LEU A 152 -2.31 -13.76 -33.47
C LEU A 152 -1.74 -12.34 -33.41
N PHE A 153 -1.50 -11.70 -34.55
CA PHE A 153 -0.97 -10.33 -34.57
C PHE A 153 -1.94 -9.32 -33.95
N LEU A 154 -3.25 -9.43 -34.26
CA LEU A 154 -4.28 -8.59 -33.66
C LEU A 154 -4.41 -8.88 -32.15
N TYR A 155 -4.31 -10.14 -31.75
CA TYR A 155 -4.30 -10.54 -30.34
C TYR A 155 -3.14 -9.88 -29.57
N LEU A 156 -1.93 -9.92 -30.12
CA LEU A 156 -0.75 -9.27 -29.52
C LEU A 156 -0.91 -7.76 -29.43
N LEU A 157 -1.49 -7.11 -30.45
CA LEU A 157 -1.78 -5.67 -30.40
C LEU A 157 -2.79 -5.31 -29.31
N VAL A 158 -3.84 -6.11 -29.13
CA VAL A 158 -4.82 -5.89 -28.06
C VAL A 158 -4.20 -6.09 -26.68
N LEU A 159 -3.35 -7.11 -26.51
CA LEU A 159 -2.60 -7.28 -25.27
C LEU A 159 -1.64 -6.12 -24.99
N LEU A 160 -0.93 -5.64 -26.01
CA LEU A 160 -0.04 -4.48 -25.88
C LEU A 160 -0.83 -3.22 -25.52
N ALA A 161 -1.96 -2.97 -26.18
CA ALA A 161 -2.84 -1.85 -25.85
C ALA A 161 -3.37 -1.95 -24.41
N GLY A 162 -3.75 -3.14 -23.96
CA GLY A 162 -4.14 -3.41 -22.58
C GLY A 162 -3.01 -3.14 -21.59
N PHE A 163 -1.78 -3.53 -21.91
CA PHE A 163 -0.60 -3.26 -21.10
C PHE A 163 -0.29 -1.75 -21.02
N LEU A 164 -0.37 -1.04 -22.13
CA LEU A 164 -0.19 0.42 -22.17
C LEU A 164 -1.27 1.14 -21.35
N LEU A 165 -2.52 0.69 -21.44
CA LEU A 165 -3.62 1.20 -20.62
C LEU A 165 -3.36 0.95 -19.13
N PHE A 166 -2.92 -0.26 -18.77
CA PHE A 166 -2.54 -0.59 -17.41
C PHE A 166 -1.42 0.32 -16.88
N LEU A 167 -0.38 0.55 -17.69
CA LEU A 167 0.70 1.45 -17.36
C LEU A 167 0.21 2.89 -17.18
N ALA A 168 -0.66 3.38 -18.07
CA ALA A 168 -1.24 4.72 -17.96
C ALA A 168 -2.06 4.89 -16.67
N VAL A 169 -2.86 3.89 -16.28
CA VAL A 169 -3.62 3.90 -15.01
C VAL A 169 -2.67 3.85 -13.81
N TYR A 170 -1.64 3.00 -13.83
CA TYR A 170 -0.72 2.85 -12.70
C TYR A 170 0.22 4.05 -12.53
N ALA A 171 0.68 4.64 -13.63
CA ALA A 171 1.58 5.79 -13.59
C ALA A 171 0.78 7.09 -13.46
N LEU A 172 -0.03 7.46 -14.45
CA LEU A 172 -0.63 8.79 -14.52
C LEU A 172 -1.70 8.98 -13.44
N LEU A 173 -2.65 8.04 -13.37
CA LEU A 173 -3.72 8.12 -12.36
C LEU A 173 -3.17 7.82 -10.96
N GLY A 174 -2.23 6.89 -10.83
CA GLY A 174 -1.60 6.56 -9.55
C GLY A 174 -0.78 7.70 -8.95
N ILE A 175 0.08 8.36 -9.73
CA ILE A 175 0.83 9.53 -9.27
C ILE A 175 -0.14 10.63 -8.82
N THR A 176 -1.16 10.91 -9.63
CA THR A 176 -2.15 11.95 -9.31
C THR A 176 -2.92 11.62 -8.03
N ALA A 177 -3.35 10.37 -7.84
CA ALA A 177 -4.05 9.91 -6.65
C ALA A 177 -3.18 9.98 -5.40
N ILE A 178 -1.91 9.61 -5.50
CA ILE A 178 -0.94 9.71 -4.41
C ILE A 178 -0.74 11.17 -4.01
N LEU A 179 -0.52 12.08 -4.97
CA LEU A 179 -0.37 13.51 -4.67
C LEU A 179 -1.66 14.10 -4.06
N ALA A 180 -2.83 13.72 -4.58
CA ALA A 180 -4.12 14.12 -4.03
C ALA A 180 -4.30 13.62 -2.59
N ALA A 181 -3.94 12.37 -2.29
CA ALA A 181 -3.97 11.84 -0.92
C ALA A 181 -3.12 12.67 0.04
N ARG A 182 -1.92 13.12 -0.37
CA ARG A 182 -1.07 14.00 0.45
C ARG A 182 -1.67 15.39 0.62
N GLN A 183 -2.35 15.93 -0.40
CA GLN A 183 -3.10 17.19 -0.28
C GLN A 183 -4.23 17.09 0.77
N VAL A 184 -4.95 15.97 0.81
CA VAL A 184 -6.00 15.75 1.82
C VAL A 184 -5.41 15.64 3.22
N VAL A 185 -4.37 14.82 3.40
CA VAL A 185 -3.83 14.51 4.73
C VAL A 185 -3.01 15.67 5.30
N ILE A 186 -2.15 16.30 4.50
CA ILE A 186 -1.21 17.33 4.98
C ILE A 186 -1.86 18.72 4.93
N ASN A 187 -2.57 19.03 3.85
CA ASN A 187 -3.13 20.37 3.63
C ASN A 187 -4.64 20.46 3.94
N GLY A 188 -5.27 19.37 4.39
CA GLY A 188 -6.68 19.36 4.78
C GLY A 188 -7.67 19.64 3.64
N LYS A 189 -7.25 19.43 2.38
CA LYS A 189 -8.09 19.78 1.21
C LYS A 189 -9.24 18.81 1.04
N THR A 190 -10.34 19.30 0.45
CA THR A 190 -11.45 18.44 0.05
C THR A 190 -11.04 17.53 -1.12
N PRO A 191 -11.64 16.32 -1.27
CA PRO A 191 -11.29 15.40 -2.35
C PRO A 191 -11.26 16.01 -3.77
N PRO A 192 -12.27 16.79 -4.23
CA PRO A 192 -12.24 17.33 -5.59
C PRO A 192 -11.17 18.41 -5.80
N GLU A 193 -10.81 19.16 -4.76
CA GLU A 193 -9.72 20.14 -4.80
C GLU A 193 -8.36 19.45 -4.78
N ALA A 194 -8.21 18.42 -3.93
CA ALA A 194 -7.02 17.61 -3.83
C ALA A 194 -6.67 16.94 -5.17
N TRP A 195 -7.65 16.43 -5.91
CA TRP A 195 -7.45 15.87 -7.25
C TRP A 195 -7.04 16.92 -8.28
N ARG A 196 -7.70 18.10 -8.29
CA ARG A 196 -7.33 19.20 -9.20
C ARG A 196 -5.90 19.67 -8.97
N GLU A 197 -5.53 19.86 -7.71
CA GLU A 197 -4.19 20.29 -7.36
C GLU A 197 -3.13 19.21 -7.51
N GLY A 198 -3.43 17.97 -7.14
CA GLY A 198 -2.55 16.83 -7.38
C GLY A 198 -2.24 16.67 -8.87
N ARG A 199 -3.25 16.82 -9.73
CA ARG A 199 -3.07 16.83 -11.19
C ARG A 199 -2.24 18.02 -11.66
N SER A 200 -2.52 19.23 -11.14
CA SER A 200 -1.76 20.42 -11.50
C SER A 200 -0.30 20.31 -11.09
N LEU A 201 -0.01 19.73 -9.92
CA LEU A 201 1.34 19.47 -9.44
C LEU A 201 2.05 18.43 -10.31
N PHE A 202 1.36 17.33 -10.64
CA PHE A 202 1.88 16.33 -11.57
C PHE A 202 2.23 16.93 -12.94
N LEU A 203 1.34 17.75 -13.51
CA LEU A 203 1.58 18.35 -14.82
C LEU A 203 2.74 19.37 -14.81
N ARG A 204 2.91 20.12 -13.72
CA ARG A 204 4.02 21.06 -13.55
C ARG A 204 5.35 20.36 -13.33
N GLU A 205 5.35 19.26 -12.58
CA GLU A 205 6.55 18.57 -12.09
C GLU A 205 6.62 17.12 -12.58
N ALA A 206 6.18 16.89 -13.82
CA ALA A 206 5.95 15.55 -14.37
C ALA A 206 7.21 14.66 -14.31
N VAL A 207 8.36 15.22 -14.68
CA VAL A 207 9.65 14.51 -14.66
C VAL A 207 10.01 14.07 -13.25
N ASN A 208 9.89 14.97 -12.26
CA ASN A 208 10.21 14.67 -10.88
C ASN A 208 9.26 13.63 -10.28
N CYS A 209 7.97 13.74 -10.58
CA CYS A 209 6.97 12.76 -10.16
C CYS A 209 7.23 11.38 -10.79
N LEU A 210 7.60 11.34 -12.08
CA LEU A 210 7.93 10.09 -12.76
C LEU A 210 9.20 9.43 -12.19
N LEU A 211 10.23 10.21 -11.85
CA LEU A 211 11.44 9.70 -11.21
C LEU A 211 11.14 9.09 -9.84
N VAL A 212 10.32 9.75 -9.03
CA VAL A 212 9.87 9.21 -7.72
C VAL A 212 9.04 7.94 -7.91
N TRP A 213 8.17 7.92 -8.92
CA TRP A 213 7.40 6.72 -9.27
C TRP A 213 8.30 5.56 -9.69
N LEU A 214 9.33 5.80 -10.52
CA LEU A 214 10.29 4.77 -10.92
C LEU A 214 11.09 4.24 -9.72
N GLN A 215 11.48 5.10 -8.77
CA GLN A 215 12.15 4.67 -7.54
C GLN A 215 11.24 3.81 -6.65
N ALA A 216 9.97 4.19 -6.54
CA ALA A 216 8.97 3.41 -5.82
C ALA A 216 8.73 2.04 -6.50
N LEU A 217 8.65 2.02 -7.83
CA LEU A 217 8.53 0.80 -8.63
C LEU A 217 9.75 -0.11 -8.49
N ALA A 218 10.96 0.47 -8.51
CA ALA A 218 12.19 -0.29 -8.32
C ALA A 218 12.23 -1.00 -6.96
N ALA A 219 11.69 -0.37 -5.90
CA ALA A 219 11.57 -1.00 -4.59
C ALA A 219 10.59 -2.20 -4.62
N ASP A 220 9.45 -2.07 -5.30
CA ASP A 220 8.51 -3.19 -5.48
C ASP A 220 9.16 -4.34 -6.28
N VAL A 221 9.87 -4.02 -7.38
CA VAL A 221 10.57 -5.01 -8.21
C VAL A 221 11.68 -5.70 -7.43
N ALA A 222 12.48 -4.97 -6.66
CA ALA A 222 13.54 -5.54 -5.82
C ALA A 222 12.97 -6.47 -4.75
N PHE A 223 11.85 -6.07 -4.11
CA PHE A 223 11.16 -6.93 -3.16
C PHE A 223 10.65 -8.20 -3.83
N LEU A 224 9.98 -8.11 -4.98
CA LEU A 224 9.49 -9.28 -5.71
C LEU A 224 10.61 -10.21 -6.17
N ALA A 225 11.72 -9.64 -6.65
CA ALA A 225 12.90 -10.40 -7.09
C ALA A 225 13.55 -11.20 -5.96
N LEU A 226 13.43 -10.75 -4.70
CA LEU A 226 13.90 -11.46 -3.52
C LEU A 226 12.84 -12.40 -2.95
N ALA A 227 11.60 -11.92 -2.83
CA ALA A 227 10.47 -12.63 -2.24
C ALA A 227 10.12 -13.90 -3.02
N TRP A 228 10.18 -13.86 -4.34
CA TRP A 228 9.85 -14.99 -5.21
C TRP A 228 10.78 -16.19 -5.04
N PRO A 229 12.12 -16.07 -5.20
CA PRO A 229 13.01 -17.21 -4.98
C PRO A 229 12.98 -17.68 -3.52
N LEU A 230 12.86 -16.77 -2.55
CA LEU A 230 12.72 -17.15 -1.13
C LEU A 230 11.46 -17.98 -0.87
N SER A 231 10.32 -17.61 -1.46
CA SER A 231 9.08 -18.37 -1.28
C SER A 231 9.16 -19.77 -1.89
N LEU A 232 9.78 -19.90 -3.07
CA LEU A 232 10.03 -21.19 -3.71
C LEU A 232 11.01 -22.06 -2.91
N LEU A 233 12.13 -21.49 -2.48
CA LEU A 233 13.18 -22.21 -1.74
C LEU A 233 12.69 -22.67 -0.37
N LEU A 234 11.98 -21.81 0.38
CA LEU A 234 11.47 -22.14 1.71
C LEU A 234 10.33 -23.17 1.64
N ALA A 235 9.44 -23.06 0.65
CA ALA A 235 8.40 -24.06 0.44
C ALA A 235 9.01 -25.43 0.07
N TRP A 236 9.99 -25.45 -0.83
CA TRP A 236 10.71 -26.66 -1.20
C TRP A 236 11.48 -27.28 -0.01
N ALA A 237 12.21 -26.46 0.76
CA ALA A 237 12.95 -26.91 1.93
C ALA A 237 12.02 -27.45 3.01
N GLY A 238 10.88 -26.78 3.25
CA GLY A 238 9.84 -27.23 4.16
C GLY A 238 9.22 -28.57 3.74
N GLU A 239 9.01 -28.78 2.44
CA GLU A 239 8.52 -30.06 1.91
C GLU A 239 9.54 -31.18 2.09
N LYS A 240 10.82 -30.93 1.78
CA LYS A 240 11.89 -31.91 1.98
C LYS A 240 12.09 -32.27 3.45
N ALA A 241 12.05 -31.28 4.35
CA ALA A 241 12.13 -31.51 5.79
C ALA A 241 10.91 -32.28 6.31
N ALA A 242 9.71 -32.00 5.82
CA ALA A 242 8.49 -32.68 6.23
C ALA A 242 8.45 -34.16 5.79
N VAL A 243 9.00 -34.49 4.62
CA VAL A 243 9.09 -35.87 4.11
C VAL A 243 10.11 -36.71 4.89
N ALA A 244 11.16 -36.07 5.44
CA ALA A 244 12.19 -36.76 6.21
C ALA A 244 11.74 -37.23 7.60
N VAL A 245 10.53 -36.88 8.04
CA VAL A 245 10.04 -37.20 9.40
C VAL A 245 8.80 -38.10 9.35
N SER A 246 8.84 -39.21 10.09
CA SER A 246 7.85 -40.30 10.02
C SER A 246 6.44 -40.01 10.59
N PRO A 247 6.22 -39.11 11.59
CA PRO A 247 4.88 -38.79 12.04
C PRO A 247 4.24 -37.70 11.18
N ALA A 248 3.05 -37.96 10.65
CA ALA A 248 2.26 -37.00 9.87
C ALA A 248 2.04 -35.68 10.62
N ALA A 249 1.85 -35.71 11.95
CA ALA A 249 1.69 -34.51 12.77
C ALA A 249 2.94 -33.61 12.79
N LEU A 250 4.14 -34.20 12.85
CA LEU A 250 5.39 -33.42 12.84
C LEU A 250 5.66 -32.85 11.44
N SER A 251 5.33 -33.61 10.39
CA SER A 251 5.42 -33.13 9.00
C SER A 251 4.51 -31.91 8.75
N TRP A 252 3.30 -31.90 9.33
CA TRP A 252 2.36 -30.78 9.28
C TRP A 252 2.86 -29.57 10.05
N LEU A 253 3.41 -29.78 11.25
CA LEU A 253 4.02 -28.72 12.05
C LEU A 253 5.18 -28.05 11.31
N MET A 254 6.06 -28.83 10.67
CA MET A 254 7.19 -28.31 9.89
C MET A 254 6.74 -27.47 8.69
N ARG A 255 5.70 -27.92 7.97
CA ARG A 255 5.09 -27.13 6.89
C ARG A 255 4.51 -25.82 7.43
N LEU A 256 3.75 -25.89 8.53
CA LEU A 256 3.12 -24.71 9.13
C LEU A 256 4.16 -23.69 9.62
N LEU A 257 5.24 -24.14 10.25
CA LEU A 257 6.35 -23.28 10.66
C LEU A 257 7.06 -22.64 9.46
N ALA A 258 7.32 -23.40 8.39
CA ALA A 258 7.92 -22.86 7.17
C ALA A 258 7.04 -21.77 6.53
N TYR A 259 5.72 -22.01 6.43
CA TYR A 259 4.78 -21.02 5.91
C TYR A 259 4.61 -19.81 6.84
N ALA A 260 4.58 -20.02 8.16
CA ALA A 260 4.49 -18.93 9.13
C ALA A 260 5.74 -18.03 9.09
N PHE A 261 6.93 -18.63 9.00
CA PHE A 261 8.18 -17.90 8.83
C PHE A 261 8.20 -17.13 7.51
N LEU A 262 7.80 -17.77 6.41
CA LEU A 262 7.70 -17.12 5.11
C LEU A 262 6.71 -15.94 5.14
N ALA A 263 5.52 -16.13 5.73
CA ALA A 263 4.54 -15.07 5.88
C ALA A 263 5.09 -13.90 6.71
N ALA A 264 5.76 -14.18 7.83
CA ALA A 264 6.38 -13.15 8.66
C ALA A 264 7.44 -12.37 7.87
N ALA A 265 8.38 -13.07 7.22
CA ALA A 265 9.45 -12.45 6.43
C ALA A 265 8.91 -11.58 5.28
N LEU A 266 7.91 -12.09 4.55
CA LEU A 266 7.29 -11.36 3.44
C LEU A 266 6.48 -10.15 3.93
N LEU A 267 5.74 -10.27 5.03
CA LEU A 267 5.01 -9.15 5.62
C LEU A 267 5.96 -8.07 6.12
N THR A 268 7.06 -8.44 6.79
CA THR A 268 8.11 -7.52 7.23
C THR A 268 8.75 -6.81 6.04
N GLY A 269 9.13 -7.55 5.00
CA GLY A 269 9.71 -6.98 3.78
C GLY A 269 8.74 -6.03 3.06
N GLN A 270 7.47 -6.42 2.95
CA GLN A 270 6.44 -5.57 2.35
C GLN A 270 6.20 -4.30 3.20
N ALA A 271 6.20 -4.40 4.54
CA ALA A 271 6.10 -3.24 5.42
C ALA A 271 7.26 -2.27 5.21
N LEU A 272 8.48 -2.76 5.09
CA LEU A 272 9.66 -1.94 4.77
C LEU A 272 9.50 -1.19 3.44
N VAL A 273 9.07 -1.88 2.38
CA VAL A 273 8.84 -1.28 1.05
C VAL A 273 7.75 -0.23 1.10
N GLN A 274 6.63 -0.50 1.79
CA GLN A 274 5.54 0.46 1.92
C GLN A 274 5.95 1.69 2.74
N CYS A 275 6.71 1.49 3.83
CA CYS A 275 7.26 2.59 4.62
C CYS A 275 8.18 3.47 3.77
N TYR A 276 9.07 2.86 2.98
CA TYR A 276 9.96 3.58 2.07
C TYR A 276 9.17 4.37 1.03
N LYS A 277 8.23 3.73 0.33
CA LYS A 277 7.41 4.37 -0.72
C LYS A 277 6.59 5.52 -0.17
N SER A 278 5.91 5.32 0.97
CA SER A 278 5.08 6.34 1.59
C SER A 278 5.93 7.54 2.04
N SER A 279 7.11 7.28 2.61
CA SER A 279 8.07 8.33 3.01
C SER A 279 8.63 9.08 1.81
N LEU A 280 9.05 8.36 0.76
CA LEU A 280 9.58 8.92 -0.48
C LEU A 280 8.58 9.88 -1.13
N TRP A 281 7.33 9.44 -1.29
CA TRP A 281 6.27 10.26 -1.87
C TRP A 281 5.93 11.48 -1.00
N THR A 282 5.95 11.33 0.32
CA THR A 282 5.65 12.43 1.25
C THR A 282 6.75 13.49 1.23
N LEU A 283 8.03 13.07 1.29
CA LEU A 283 9.16 14.00 1.18
C LEU A 283 9.21 14.68 -0.18
N ALA A 284 8.97 13.94 -1.27
CA ALA A 284 8.87 14.51 -2.61
C ALA A 284 7.74 15.54 -2.69
N PHE A 285 6.55 15.21 -2.17
CA PHE A 285 5.40 16.12 -2.13
C PHE A 285 5.74 17.43 -1.41
N LEU A 286 6.36 17.37 -0.23
CA LEU A 286 6.75 18.57 0.54
C LEU A 286 7.77 19.44 -0.22
N ARG A 287 8.71 18.81 -0.91
CA ARG A 287 9.74 19.50 -1.71
C ARG A 287 9.15 20.16 -2.95
N LEU A 288 8.24 19.47 -3.64
CA LEU A 288 7.55 19.99 -4.83
C LEU A 288 6.54 21.10 -4.49
N GLY A 289 5.91 21.03 -3.31
CA GLY A 289 4.95 22.03 -2.83
C GLY A 289 5.58 23.34 -2.32
N GLY A 290 6.91 23.50 -2.38
CA GLY A 290 7.60 24.72 -1.93
C GLY A 290 7.73 24.85 -0.40
N ALA A 291 7.44 23.80 0.38
CA ALA A 291 7.51 23.81 1.84
C ALA A 291 8.95 23.63 2.36
N ARG A 292 9.91 24.41 1.81
CA ARG A 292 11.33 24.35 2.19
C ARG A 292 11.66 24.92 3.59
N GLY A 293 10.68 25.25 4.43
CA GLY A 293 10.95 26.06 5.63
C GLY A 293 10.08 25.90 6.86
N ARG A 294 9.26 24.85 7.03
CA ARG A 294 8.42 24.75 8.25
C ARG A 294 8.46 23.45 9.04
N PHE A 295 9.10 22.40 8.54
CA PHE A 295 9.21 21.16 9.29
C PHE A 295 10.68 20.82 9.48
N PRO A 296 11.23 20.96 10.70
CA PRO A 296 12.54 20.42 10.98
C PRO A 296 12.44 18.91 10.79
N VAL A 297 13.08 18.40 9.75
CA VAL A 297 13.49 17.00 9.71
C VAL A 297 14.25 16.77 11.01
N PRO A 298 13.89 15.78 11.85
CA PRO A 298 14.64 15.53 13.07
C PRO A 298 16.09 15.27 12.66
N ARG A 299 16.99 16.20 13.01
CA ARG A 299 18.41 15.96 12.85
C ARG A 299 18.73 14.79 13.77
N VAL A 300 19.08 13.67 13.16
CA VAL A 300 19.66 12.54 13.88
C VAL A 300 21.00 13.02 14.40
N SER A 301 21.05 13.44 15.67
CA SER A 301 22.29 13.53 16.41
C SER A 301 22.73 12.10 16.69
N PRO A 302 23.89 11.65 16.19
CA PRO A 302 24.39 10.32 16.49
C PRO A 302 25.01 10.37 17.88
N GLY A 303 24.20 10.05 18.89
CA GLY A 303 24.66 9.95 20.27
C GLY A 303 23.69 10.62 21.23
N GLU A 304 22.73 9.84 21.72
CA GLU A 304 22.29 9.84 23.12
C GLU A 304 21.25 8.73 23.26
N GLY A 305 21.66 7.64 23.91
CA GLY A 305 20.74 6.62 24.38
C GLY A 305 19.97 7.15 25.59
N GLY A 306 18.66 6.93 25.60
CA GLY A 306 17.81 7.26 26.73
C GLY A 306 16.35 7.33 26.31
N GLU A 307 15.61 6.26 26.54
CA GLU A 307 14.15 6.33 26.62
C GLU A 307 13.80 7.23 27.82
N GLU A 308 13.50 8.50 27.56
CA GLU A 308 12.88 9.36 28.56
C GLU A 308 11.35 9.33 28.33
N LEU A 309 10.67 8.51 29.13
CA LEU A 309 9.23 8.57 29.32
C LEU A 309 8.85 9.98 29.82
N VAL A 310 8.46 10.86 28.90
CA VAL A 310 7.86 12.14 29.23
C VAL A 310 6.46 11.88 29.79
N HIS A 311 6.38 11.73 31.12
CA HIS A 311 5.12 11.90 31.85
C HIS A 311 4.63 13.35 31.66
N PRO A 312 3.34 13.59 31.38
CA PRO A 312 2.82 14.95 31.47
C PRO A 312 2.90 15.43 32.92
N PRO A 313 3.25 16.71 33.18
CA PRO A 313 3.23 17.24 34.54
C PRO A 313 1.80 17.21 35.09
N PRO A 314 1.60 16.94 36.40
CA PRO A 314 0.27 16.98 37.01
C PRO A 314 -0.33 18.39 36.87
N ALA A 315 -1.63 18.43 36.56
CA ALA A 315 -2.38 19.65 36.37
C ALA A 315 -2.20 20.60 37.57
N GLY A 316 -1.80 21.83 37.26
CA GLY A 316 -1.63 22.91 38.24
C GLY A 316 -2.90 23.12 39.06
N SER A 317 -2.68 23.35 40.34
CA SER A 317 -3.67 23.76 41.35
C SER A 317 -4.58 24.90 40.87
N PRO A 318 -5.86 24.91 41.29
CA PRO A 318 -6.82 25.93 40.86
C PRO A 318 -6.39 27.34 41.28
N PRO A 319 -6.70 28.38 40.47
CA PRO A 319 -6.33 29.75 40.78
C PRO A 319 -7.03 30.24 42.06
N SER A 320 -6.27 30.90 42.93
CA SER A 320 -6.79 31.59 44.12
C SER A 320 -7.70 32.76 43.70
N PRO A 321 -8.77 33.05 44.45
CA PRO A 321 -9.71 34.12 44.10
C PRO A 321 -9.05 35.51 44.24
N PRO A 322 -9.54 36.52 43.48
CA PRO A 322 -8.98 37.86 43.52
C PRO A 322 -9.21 38.50 44.89
N GLY A 323 -8.13 39.03 45.47
CA GLY A 323 -8.19 39.85 46.67
C GLY A 323 -8.76 41.23 46.34
N ASP A 324 -9.83 41.58 47.04
CA ASP A 324 -10.44 42.90 47.01
C ASP A 324 -9.48 43.98 47.55
N LEU A 325 -9.60 45.16 46.94
CA LEU A 325 -8.99 46.43 47.36
C LEU A 325 -9.51 46.85 48.75
N ALA A 326 -8.59 46.97 49.72
CA ALA A 326 -8.55 48.03 50.74
C ALA A 326 -7.20 47.98 51.49
#